data_AF-A0A2V7RHX5-F1
#
_entry.id   AF-A0A2V7RHX5-F1
#
_cell.length_a   1.000
_cell.length_b   1.000
_cell.length_c   1.000
_cell.angle_alpha   90.00
_cell.angle_beta   90.00
_cell.angle_gamma   90.00
#
_symmetry.space_group_name_H-M   'P 1'
#
loop_
_entity.id
_entity.type
_entity.pdbx_description
1 polymer ?
#
loop_
_entity_poly.entity_id
_entity_poly.type
_entity_poly.pdbx_seq_one_letter_code
_entity_poly.pdbx_strand_id
1 'polypeptide(L)'
;MRRLMLGFLAVAGCGPSQPAEHFGFITRLGNDTISVENVVRRGDTLTIDGVDRFPRVRQRHANITLTPDGSIRRLVMDITTPSEPANERVRHIVADVTRDSVLMTKRDSAGYTRWAFSHGSEPVVAHVPQMYSLYELYFSAALARPAVSTTPAADTVPLRQFYIDREFDRFPLGHATVRRLPGNKADVWHDWLSGVGEATLDSSHRLLRYTGARTTYKVDVTRISEPANIQAIGAQFATLETKNGVSQLSVRDTTRARIGPATFAVDYGRPLARGRKLLGGVVPFDYVWRTGANAATQFRTSAPITLAGIAVPPGTYTLWTIPREKGGADLIVNKQSGQWGTDYDGARDLGTAPMQTETPSAPVDRFTIS
;
A
#
# COMPACT_ATOMS: atom_id res chain seq x y z
N MET A 1 65.57 -37.51 -21.47
CA MET A 1 64.17 -37.91 -21.70
C MET A 1 63.24 -36.93 -20.97
N ARG A 2 62.57 -36.03 -21.70
CA ARG A 2 61.57 -35.09 -21.16
C ARG A 2 60.25 -35.85 -20.96
N ARG A 3 59.69 -35.82 -19.74
CA ARG A 3 58.30 -36.22 -19.50
C ARG A 3 57.46 -34.95 -19.35
N LEU A 4 56.64 -34.67 -20.37
CA LEU A 4 55.55 -33.70 -20.31
C LEU A 4 54.43 -34.31 -19.46
N MET A 5 54.09 -33.69 -18.33
CA MET A 5 52.80 -33.93 -17.67
C MET A 5 51.78 -32.96 -18.27
N LEU A 6 50.84 -33.50 -19.04
CA LEU A 6 49.63 -32.79 -19.44
C LEU A 6 48.66 -32.82 -18.26
N GLY A 7 48.46 -31.67 -17.61
CA GLY A 7 47.39 -31.47 -16.64
C GLY A 7 46.05 -31.37 -17.36
N PHE A 8 45.13 -32.28 -17.06
CA PHE A 8 43.73 -32.20 -17.48
C PHE A 8 43.09 -30.95 -16.85
N LEU A 9 42.70 -29.98 -17.69
CA LEU A 9 41.76 -28.94 -17.30
C LEU A 9 40.41 -29.61 -17.00
N ALA A 10 39.99 -29.58 -15.74
CA ALA A 10 38.62 -29.91 -15.37
C ALA A 10 37.69 -28.82 -15.93
N VAL A 11 36.87 -29.19 -16.91
CA VAL A 11 35.75 -28.38 -17.38
C VAL A 11 34.78 -28.23 -16.21
N ALA A 12 34.60 -27.00 -15.72
CA ALA A 12 33.57 -26.67 -14.75
C ALA A 12 32.20 -26.94 -15.38
N GLY A 13 31.63 -28.10 -15.10
CA GLY A 13 30.29 -28.47 -15.52
C GLY A 13 29.26 -27.53 -14.90
N CYS A 14 28.35 -27.01 -15.73
CA CYS A 14 27.12 -26.37 -15.29
C CYS A 14 26.43 -27.28 -14.28
N GLY A 15 26.36 -26.86 -13.01
CA GLY A 15 25.52 -27.51 -12.02
C GLY A 15 24.05 -27.46 -12.46
N PRO A 16 23.21 -28.40 -12.01
CA PRO A 16 21.78 -28.39 -12.31
C PRO A 16 21.18 -27.06 -11.87
N SER A 17 20.41 -26.43 -12.78
CA SER A 17 19.67 -25.20 -12.47
C SER A 17 18.81 -25.45 -11.23
N GLN A 18 18.87 -24.55 -10.25
CA GLN A 18 18.03 -24.64 -9.07
C GLN A 18 16.56 -24.74 -9.50
N PRO A 19 15.77 -25.63 -8.87
CA PRO A 19 14.36 -25.77 -9.19
C PRO A 19 13.61 -24.46 -8.96
N ALA A 20 12.60 -24.20 -9.77
CA ALA A 20 11.79 -23.00 -9.67
C ALA A 20 11.07 -22.96 -8.31
N GLU A 21 11.13 -21.81 -7.64
CA GLU A 21 10.30 -21.55 -6.46
C GLU A 21 8.91 -21.08 -6.92
N HIS A 22 7.86 -21.70 -6.39
CA HIS A 22 6.48 -21.34 -6.63
C HIS A 22 5.86 -20.83 -5.33
N PHE A 23 5.30 -19.63 -5.37
CA PHE A 23 4.61 -19.03 -4.24
C PHE A 23 3.61 -17.99 -4.72
N GLY A 24 2.92 -17.34 -3.80
CA GLY A 24 2.00 -16.28 -4.11
C GLY A 24 1.70 -15.42 -2.89
N PHE A 25 0.84 -14.43 -3.08
CA PHE A 25 0.33 -13.61 -1.98
C PHE A 25 -1.18 -13.48 -2.08
N ILE A 26 -1.85 -13.58 -0.94
CA ILE A 26 -3.26 -13.19 -0.80
C ILE A 26 -3.31 -11.95 0.07
N THR A 27 -3.84 -10.87 -0.49
CA THR A 27 -4.08 -9.62 0.20
C THR A 27 -5.54 -9.51 0.55
N ARG A 28 -5.83 -9.26 1.83
CA ARG A 28 -7.17 -9.09 2.34
C ARG A 28 -7.37 -7.74 3.02
N LEU A 29 -8.57 -7.18 2.89
CA LEU A 29 -9.06 -6.07 3.69
C LEU A 29 -10.16 -6.59 4.63
N GLY A 30 -9.76 -7.13 5.78
CA GLY A 30 -10.65 -7.93 6.62
C GLY A 30 -10.94 -9.27 5.96
N ASN A 31 -12.22 -9.65 5.83
CA ASN A 31 -12.60 -10.89 5.16
C ASN A 31 -12.57 -10.82 3.63
N ASP A 32 -12.37 -9.61 3.08
CA ASP A 32 -12.40 -9.37 1.65
C ASP A 32 -11.05 -9.64 1.00
N THR A 33 -10.94 -10.63 0.13
CA THR A 33 -9.80 -10.72 -0.80
C THR A 33 -9.85 -9.55 -1.78
N ILE A 34 -8.74 -8.80 -1.88
CA ILE A 34 -8.64 -7.62 -2.75
C ILE A 34 -7.51 -7.72 -3.78
N SER A 35 -6.51 -8.56 -3.53
CA SER A 35 -5.43 -8.84 -4.48
C SER A 35 -4.92 -10.26 -4.29
N VAL A 36 -4.58 -10.93 -5.38
CA VAL A 36 -3.97 -12.27 -5.38
C VAL A 36 -2.86 -12.29 -6.41
N GLU A 37 -1.72 -12.89 -6.05
CA GLU A 37 -0.55 -13.03 -6.90
C GLU A 37 -0.07 -14.48 -6.91
N ASN A 38 0.38 -14.94 -8.07
CA ASN A 38 1.23 -16.11 -8.23
C ASN A 38 2.60 -15.66 -8.72
N VAL A 39 3.65 -16.26 -8.18
CA VAL A 39 5.04 -15.94 -8.47
C VAL A 39 5.80 -17.23 -8.76
N VAL A 40 6.56 -17.21 -9.85
CA VAL A 40 7.54 -18.23 -10.19
C VAL A 40 8.91 -17.56 -10.20
N ARG A 41 9.79 -17.95 -9.29
CA ARG A 41 11.18 -17.46 -9.21
C ARG A 41 12.15 -18.52 -9.69
N ARG A 42 13.03 -18.17 -10.63
CA ARG A 42 14.10 -19.04 -11.17
C ARG A 42 15.41 -18.25 -11.20
N GLY A 43 16.27 -18.47 -10.20
CA GLY A 43 17.50 -17.70 -10.06
C GLY A 43 17.23 -16.20 -9.94
N ASP A 44 17.71 -15.44 -10.92
CA ASP A 44 17.56 -13.99 -11.04
C ASP A 44 16.29 -13.55 -11.79
N THR A 45 15.41 -14.47 -12.17
CA THR A 45 14.16 -14.16 -12.88
C THR A 45 12.91 -14.41 -12.03
N LEU A 46 11.91 -13.55 -12.21
CA LEU A 46 10.57 -13.72 -11.64
C LEU A 46 9.52 -13.57 -12.74
N THR A 47 8.55 -14.46 -12.77
CA THR A 47 7.29 -14.30 -13.50
C THR A 47 6.17 -14.15 -12.48
N ILE A 48 5.35 -13.10 -12.62
CA ILE A 48 4.27 -12.77 -11.69
C ILE A 48 2.96 -12.63 -12.46
N ASP A 49 1.95 -13.38 -12.06
CA ASP A 49 0.57 -13.20 -12.48
C ASP A 49 -0.23 -12.66 -11.30
N GLY A 50 -0.87 -11.51 -11.46
CA GLY A 50 -1.56 -10.84 -10.37
C GLY A 50 -2.92 -10.30 -10.80
N VAL A 51 -3.85 -10.27 -9.85
CA VAL A 51 -5.11 -9.55 -10.01
C VAL A 51 -5.50 -8.82 -8.74
N ASP A 52 -5.87 -7.56 -8.86
CA ASP A 52 -6.45 -6.77 -7.78
C ASP A 52 -7.75 -6.10 -8.21
N ARG A 53 -8.50 -5.58 -7.23
CA ARG A 53 -9.74 -4.81 -7.42
C ARG A 53 -9.71 -3.44 -6.73
N PHE A 54 -8.56 -2.77 -6.74
CA PHE A 54 -8.35 -1.52 -6.02
C PHE A 54 -7.67 -0.43 -6.88
N PRO A 55 -8.35 0.69 -7.20
CA PRO A 55 -9.79 0.94 -7.07
C PRO A 55 -10.60 0.23 -8.17
N ARG A 56 -9.94 -0.28 -9.21
CA ARG A 56 -10.53 -0.98 -10.35
C ARG A 56 -9.93 -2.35 -10.48
N VAL A 57 -10.61 -3.25 -11.17
CA VAL A 57 -10.04 -4.55 -11.53
C VAL A 57 -8.85 -4.36 -12.45
N ARG A 58 -7.68 -4.83 -12.03
CA ARG A 58 -6.46 -4.82 -12.82
C ARG A 58 -5.83 -6.20 -12.81
N GLN A 59 -5.65 -6.76 -13.99
CA GLN A 59 -4.92 -7.99 -14.23
C GLN A 59 -3.53 -7.65 -14.73
N ARG A 60 -2.51 -8.31 -14.20
CA ARG A 60 -1.10 -8.04 -14.53
C ARG A 60 -0.35 -9.32 -14.78
N HIS A 61 0.49 -9.28 -15.80
CA HIS A 61 1.51 -10.28 -16.07
C HIS A 61 2.86 -9.57 -16.11
N ALA A 62 3.82 -9.98 -15.28
CA ALA A 62 5.13 -9.34 -15.21
C ALA A 62 6.25 -10.35 -15.34
N ASN A 63 7.29 -9.98 -16.08
CA ASN A 63 8.57 -10.67 -16.14
C ASN A 63 9.66 -9.72 -15.64
N ILE A 64 10.39 -10.14 -14.63
CA ILE A 64 11.42 -9.34 -13.96
C ILE A 64 12.74 -10.10 -14.03
N THR A 65 13.79 -9.39 -14.43
CA THR A 65 15.18 -9.83 -14.28
C THR A 65 15.84 -8.99 -13.20
N LEU A 66 16.48 -9.65 -12.25
CA LEU A 66 17.21 -9.03 -11.16
C LEU A 66 18.70 -8.93 -11.51
N THR A 67 19.39 -8.02 -10.84
CA THR A 67 20.86 -8.02 -10.78
C THR A 67 21.32 -9.00 -9.67
N PRO A 68 22.64 -9.30 -9.58
CA PRO A 68 23.16 -10.15 -8.51
C PRO A 68 22.91 -9.63 -7.09
N ASP A 69 22.71 -8.32 -6.91
CA ASP A 69 22.38 -7.72 -5.61
C ASP A 69 20.88 -7.80 -5.26
N GLY A 70 20.06 -8.38 -6.14
CA GLY A 70 18.63 -8.55 -5.97
C GLY A 70 17.78 -7.35 -6.39
N SER A 71 18.39 -6.24 -6.83
CA SER A 71 17.66 -5.11 -7.42
C SER A 71 17.11 -5.46 -8.81
N ILE A 72 16.07 -4.73 -9.24
CA ILE A 72 15.50 -4.89 -10.58
C ILE A 72 16.54 -4.41 -11.60
N ARG A 73 16.83 -5.24 -12.60
CA ARG A 73 17.56 -4.85 -13.82
C ARG A 73 16.58 -4.47 -14.92
N ARG A 74 15.56 -5.29 -15.12
CA ARG A 74 14.52 -5.09 -16.12
C ARG A 74 13.18 -5.60 -15.61
N LEU A 75 12.13 -4.84 -15.83
CA LEU A 75 10.76 -5.22 -15.59
C LEU A 75 9.96 -5.01 -16.87
N VAL A 76 9.25 -6.06 -17.30
CA VAL A 76 8.26 -5.99 -18.38
C VAL A 76 6.92 -6.36 -17.78
N MET A 77 5.89 -5.54 -17.96
CA MET A 77 4.57 -5.78 -17.39
C MET A 77 3.46 -5.42 -18.36
N ASP A 78 2.57 -6.38 -18.60
CA ASP A 78 1.29 -6.16 -19.27
C ASP A 78 0.21 -5.94 -18.22
N ILE A 79 -0.57 -4.87 -18.39
CA ILE A 79 -1.66 -4.48 -17.49
C ILE A 79 -2.95 -4.45 -18.31
N THR A 80 -3.97 -5.17 -17.84
CA THR A 80 -5.33 -5.13 -18.39
C THR A 80 -6.30 -4.59 -17.35
N THR A 81 -7.05 -3.54 -17.70
CA THR A 81 -8.14 -2.99 -16.88
C THR A 81 -9.48 -3.23 -17.60
N PRO A 82 -10.23 -4.30 -17.28
CA PRO A 82 -11.41 -4.68 -18.05
C PRO A 82 -12.47 -3.59 -18.20
N SER A 83 -12.63 -2.73 -17.19
CA SER A 83 -13.60 -1.62 -17.20
C SER A 83 -13.18 -0.38 -17.99
N GLU A 84 -11.94 -0.32 -18.48
CA GLU A 84 -11.51 0.80 -19.33
C GLU A 84 -11.99 0.65 -20.78
N PRO A 85 -12.14 1.78 -21.51
CA PRO A 85 -12.37 1.79 -22.94
C PRO A 85 -11.37 0.89 -23.69
N ALA A 86 -11.80 0.27 -24.79
CA ALA A 86 -10.98 -0.73 -25.50
C ALA A 86 -9.59 -0.21 -25.91
N ASN A 87 -9.49 1.09 -26.23
CA ASN A 87 -8.27 1.79 -26.58
C ASN A 87 -7.34 2.07 -25.37
N GLU A 88 -7.85 2.03 -24.14
CA GLU A 88 -7.06 2.29 -22.92
C GLU A 88 -6.84 1.04 -22.07
N ARG A 89 -7.59 -0.03 -22.37
CA ARG A 89 -7.69 -1.26 -21.58
C ARG A 89 -6.39 -2.00 -21.37
N VAL A 90 -5.48 -1.98 -22.35
CA VAL A 90 -4.23 -2.73 -22.33
C VAL A 90 -3.05 -1.77 -22.36
N ARG A 91 -2.13 -1.96 -21.42
CA ARG A 91 -0.88 -1.19 -21.33
C ARG A 91 0.29 -2.16 -21.21
N HIS A 92 1.35 -1.89 -21.96
CA HIS A 92 2.61 -2.60 -21.91
C HIS A 92 3.68 -1.67 -21.34
N ILE A 93 4.25 -2.04 -20.20
CA ILE A 93 5.25 -1.25 -19.49
C ILE A 93 6.59 -1.96 -19.53
N VAL A 94 7.65 -1.22 -19.85
CA VAL A 94 9.03 -1.68 -19.74
C VAL A 94 9.80 -0.70 -18.86
N ALA A 95 10.46 -1.19 -17.83
CA ALA A 95 11.39 -0.44 -17.02
C ALA A 95 12.77 -1.09 -17.08
N ASP A 96 13.75 -0.36 -17.62
CA ASP A 96 15.17 -0.73 -17.58
C ASP A 96 15.86 0.09 -16.49
N VAL A 97 16.40 -0.59 -15.50
CA VAL A 97 17.07 0.03 -14.36
C VAL A 97 18.57 -0.16 -14.54
N THR A 98 19.27 0.97 -14.60
CA THR A 98 20.72 1.03 -14.63
C THR A 98 21.25 1.47 -13.27
N ARG A 99 22.57 1.61 -13.16
CA ARG A 99 23.24 2.00 -11.92
C ARG A 99 22.72 3.33 -11.35
N ASP A 100 22.35 4.28 -12.20
CA ASP A 100 22.03 5.66 -11.80
C ASP A 100 20.69 6.18 -12.36
N SER A 101 20.03 5.40 -13.22
CA SER A 101 18.80 5.82 -13.88
C SER A 101 17.81 4.69 -14.11
N VAL A 102 16.53 5.06 -14.15
CA VAL A 102 15.42 4.21 -14.61
C VAL A 102 14.91 4.76 -15.92
N LEU A 103 14.90 3.92 -16.95
CA LEU A 103 14.27 4.21 -18.21
C LEU A 103 12.94 3.47 -18.30
N MET A 104 11.84 4.22 -18.36
CA MET A 104 10.51 3.65 -18.44
C MET A 104 9.88 3.90 -19.79
N THR A 105 9.13 2.92 -20.25
CA THR A 105 8.23 3.09 -21.38
C THR A 105 6.85 2.56 -21.09
N LYS A 106 5.85 3.24 -21.64
CA LYS A 106 4.47 2.78 -21.68
C LYS A 106 4.03 2.74 -23.13
N ARG A 107 3.43 1.63 -23.53
CA ARG A 107 2.71 1.50 -24.79
C ARG A 107 1.26 1.15 -24.51
N ASP A 108 0.34 1.87 -25.15
CA ASP A 108 -1.09 1.55 -25.22
C ASP A 108 -1.58 1.79 -26.66
N SER A 109 -2.89 1.80 -26.91
CA SER A 109 -3.39 2.01 -28.28
C SER A 109 -3.21 3.45 -28.78
N ALA A 110 -3.01 4.42 -27.87
CA ALA A 110 -2.78 5.81 -28.24
C ALA A 110 -1.33 6.06 -28.67
N GLY A 111 -0.41 5.13 -28.36
CA GLY A 111 0.96 5.14 -28.83
C GLY A 111 1.95 4.74 -27.75
N TYR A 112 3.12 5.37 -27.78
CA TYR A 112 4.22 5.09 -26.87
C TYR A 112 4.68 6.36 -26.18
N THR A 113 4.96 6.26 -24.88
CA THR A 113 5.53 7.34 -24.08
C THR A 113 6.73 6.81 -23.31
N ARG A 114 7.76 7.66 -23.17
CA ARG A 114 9.03 7.32 -22.51
C ARG A 114 9.38 8.33 -21.45
N TRP A 115 9.95 7.83 -20.37
CA TRP A 115 10.48 8.64 -19.27
C TRP A 115 11.85 8.13 -18.86
N ALA A 116 12.67 9.04 -18.34
CA ALA A 116 13.96 8.73 -17.76
C ALA A 116 14.08 9.45 -16.42
N PHE A 117 14.46 8.74 -15.38
CA PHE A 117 14.60 9.28 -14.04
C PHE A 117 15.97 8.94 -13.47
N SER A 118 16.68 9.92 -12.91
CA SER A 118 17.93 9.66 -12.17
C SER A 118 17.62 9.34 -10.70
N HIS A 119 18.25 8.29 -10.17
CA HIS A 119 18.12 7.86 -8.78
C HIS A 119 19.44 7.91 -8.01
N GLY A 120 20.53 8.30 -8.67
CA GLY A 120 21.85 8.45 -8.05
C GLY A 120 22.44 7.11 -7.62
N SER A 121 22.55 6.90 -6.31
CA SER A 121 23.08 5.65 -5.73
C SER A 121 22.07 4.94 -4.82
N GLU A 122 20.87 5.52 -4.68
CA GLU A 122 19.81 4.96 -3.85
C GLU A 122 19.21 3.74 -4.56
N PRO A 123 18.93 2.64 -3.86
CA PRO A 123 18.29 1.50 -4.50
C PRO A 123 16.91 1.89 -5.02
N VAL A 124 16.60 1.45 -6.24
CA VAL A 124 15.33 1.69 -6.90
C VAL A 124 14.45 0.46 -6.84
N VAL A 125 13.16 0.68 -6.63
CA VAL A 125 12.14 -0.37 -6.56
C VAL A 125 10.89 0.04 -7.34
N ALA A 126 10.22 -0.96 -7.89
CA ALA A 126 8.98 -0.74 -8.62
C ALA A 126 7.79 -0.68 -7.65
N HIS A 127 6.94 0.33 -7.78
CA HIS A 127 5.73 0.46 -6.97
C HIS A 127 4.48 0.15 -7.79
N VAL A 128 3.74 -0.86 -7.32
CA VAL A 128 2.36 -1.12 -7.72
C VAL A 128 1.54 -1.33 -6.44
N PRO A 129 0.44 -0.59 -6.24
CA PRO A 129 -0.46 -0.84 -5.12
C PRO A 129 -0.92 -2.31 -5.11
N GLN A 130 -0.95 -2.92 -3.93
CA GLN A 130 -1.44 -4.29 -3.72
C GLN A 130 -0.65 -5.42 -4.44
N MET A 131 0.56 -5.16 -4.93
CA MET A 131 1.49 -6.21 -5.39
C MET A 131 2.63 -6.38 -4.38
N TYR A 132 2.51 -7.37 -3.50
CA TYR A 132 3.46 -7.62 -2.41
C TYR A 132 4.65 -8.46 -2.83
N SER A 133 4.60 -9.11 -3.99
CA SER A 133 5.79 -9.65 -4.64
C SER A 133 6.83 -8.57 -4.97
N LEU A 134 6.37 -7.36 -5.34
CA LEU A 134 7.25 -6.22 -5.52
C LEU A 134 7.74 -5.65 -4.18
N TYR A 135 6.92 -5.65 -3.12
CA TYR A 135 7.35 -5.24 -1.78
C TYR A 135 8.43 -6.19 -1.22
N GLU A 136 8.37 -7.49 -1.52
CA GLU A 136 9.47 -8.42 -1.19
C GLU A 136 10.82 -7.93 -1.77
N LEU A 137 10.82 -7.28 -2.93
CA LEU A 137 12.03 -6.69 -3.51
C LEU A 137 12.50 -5.44 -2.75
N TYR A 138 11.61 -4.68 -2.09
CA TYR A 138 11.99 -3.56 -1.21
C TYR A 138 12.79 -4.09 -0.03
N PHE A 139 12.25 -5.12 0.63
CA PHE A 139 12.92 -5.75 1.76
C PHE A 139 14.21 -6.43 1.32
N SER A 140 14.21 -7.14 0.20
CA SER A 140 15.41 -7.79 -0.33
C SER A 140 16.53 -6.77 -0.61
N ALA A 141 16.21 -5.69 -1.34
CA ALA A 141 17.18 -4.66 -1.70
C ALA A 141 17.71 -3.90 -0.48
N ALA A 142 16.85 -3.63 0.52
CA ALA A 142 17.25 -2.94 1.74
C ALA A 142 18.08 -3.83 2.66
N LEU A 143 17.62 -5.06 2.92
CA LEU A 143 18.21 -5.95 3.92
C LEU A 143 19.48 -6.65 3.44
N ALA A 144 19.73 -6.72 2.13
CA ALA A 144 21.03 -7.15 1.59
C ALA A 144 22.18 -6.17 1.92
N ARG A 145 21.86 -4.92 2.28
CA ARG A 145 22.87 -3.93 2.66
C ARG A 145 23.27 -4.13 4.12
N PRO A 146 24.55 -3.94 4.49
CA PRO A 146 24.97 -3.99 5.88
C PRO A 146 24.27 -2.91 6.71
N ALA A 147 23.99 -3.21 7.98
CA ALA A 147 23.52 -2.21 8.93
C ALA A 147 24.63 -1.16 9.15
N VAL A 148 24.27 0.12 9.12
CA VAL A 148 25.26 1.21 9.05
C VAL A 148 25.77 1.64 10.45
N SER A 149 25.09 1.29 11.55
CA SER A 149 25.53 1.57 12.93
C SER A 149 24.61 0.90 13.97
N THR A 150 24.97 0.98 15.26
CA THR A 150 24.25 0.46 16.43
C THR A 150 23.13 1.39 16.94
N THR A 151 22.84 2.50 16.25
CA THR A 151 21.74 3.42 16.60
C THR A 151 20.47 3.14 15.80
N PRO A 152 19.26 3.38 16.37
CA PRO A 152 17.97 3.13 15.70
C PRO A 152 17.78 3.86 14.35
N ALA A 153 18.46 4.99 14.13
CA ALA A 153 18.44 5.72 12.85
C ALA A 153 19.26 5.03 11.75
N ALA A 154 20.23 4.18 12.11
CA ALA A 154 21.14 3.53 11.19
C ALA A 154 20.61 2.20 10.60
N ASP A 155 19.44 1.77 11.06
CA ASP A 155 18.71 0.60 10.56
C ASP A 155 17.64 0.94 9.52
N THR A 156 17.56 2.20 9.09
CA THR A 156 16.65 2.66 8.05
C THR A 156 17.39 2.83 6.72
N VAL A 157 16.95 2.12 5.68
CA VAL A 157 17.50 2.18 4.34
C VAL A 157 16.58 3.03 3.45
N PRO A 158 17.06 4.17 2.91
CA PRO A 158 16.30 4.94 1.94
C PRO A 158 16.27 4.21 0.59
N LEU A 159 15.15 4.34 -0.10
CA LEU A 159 14.86 3.74 -1.40
C LEU A 159 14.15 4.76 -2.28
N ARG A 160 14.25 4.58 -3.59
CA ARG A 160 13.51 5.35 -4.59
C ARG A 160 12.48 4.46 -5.27
N GLN A 161 11.28 4.99 -5.47
CA GLN A 161 10.18 4.24 -6.08
C GLN A 161 9.82 4.83 -7.44
N PHE A 162 9.78 3.99 -8.47
CA PHE A 162 9.14 4.33 -9.73
C PHE A 162 7.78 3.65 -9.80
N TYR A 163 6.77 4.34 -10.31
CA TYR A 163 5.41 3.83 -10.40
C TYR A 163 5.22 3.08 -11.72
N ILE A 164 4.36 2.06 -11.80
CA ILE A 164 4.07 1.31 -13.04
C ILE A 164 2.64 1.57 -13.57
N ASP A 165 1.69 1.86 -12.69
CA ASP A 165 0.26 1.93 -13.03
C ASP A 165 -0.35 3.32 -12.80
N ARG A 166 0.46 4.37 -12.98
CA ARG A 166 0.12 5.77 -12.71
C ARG A 166 0.42 6.72 -13.87
N GLU A 167 -0.05 7.96 -13.73
CA GLU A 167 0.33 9.13 -14.52
C GLU A 167 1.81 9.48 -14.24
N PHE A 168 2.73 8.78 -14.90
CA PHE A 168 4.18 8.87 -14.69
C PHE A 168 4.75 10.28 -14.89
N ASP A 169 4.10 11.09 -15.72
CA ASP A 169 4.41 12.50 -15.98
C ASP A 169 4.24 13.39 -14.74
N ARG A 170 3.37 13.00 -13.81
CA ARG A 170 3.10 13.74 -12.57
C ARG A 170 3.95 13.27 -11.39
N PHE A 171 4.48 12.05 -11.45
CA PHE A 171 5.15 11.41 -10.31
C PHE A 171 6.47 10.75 -10.75
N PRO A 172 7.57 11.50 -10.88
CA PRO A 172 8.78 11.01 -11.54
C PRO A 172 9.48 9.89 -10.74
N LEU A 173 9.82 10.15 -9.47
CA LEU A 173 10.30 9.15 -8.52
C LEU A 173 9.83 9.56 -7.13
N GLY A 174 9.27 8.61 -6.39
CA GLY A 174 8.97 8.81 -4.98
C GLY A 174 10.09 8.33 -4.06
N HIS A 175 9.82 8.43 -2.76
CA HIS A 175 10.67 7.97 -1.69
C HIS A 175 10.01 6.81 -0.95
N ALA A 176 10.85 5.88 -0.52
CA ALA A 176 10.48 4.83 0.40
C ALA A 176 11.60 4.65 1.42
N THR A 177 11.27 4.08 2.56
CA THR A 177 12.26 3.62 3.55
C THR A 177 11.90 2.23 4.02
N VAL A 178 12.91 1.42 4.28
CA VAL A 178 12.77 0.16 4.98
C VAL A 178 13.58 0.23 6.26
N ARG A 179 12.92 0.05 7.40
CA ARG A 179 13.57 0.03 8.71
C ARG A 179 13.62 -1.39 9.26
N ARG A 180 14.80 -1.90 9.59
CA ARG A 180 14.96 -3.21 10.22
C ARG A 180 14.33 -3.22 11.61
N LEU A 181 13.70 -4.34 11.96
CA LEU A 181 13.15 -4.58 13.29
C LEU A 181 13.65 -5.93 13.82
N PRO A 182 13.71 -6.12 15.15
CA PRO A 182 14.04 -7.42 15.74
C PRO A 182 13.09 -8.53 15.28
N GLY A 183 13.59 -9.77 15.23
CA GLY A 183 12.78 -10.97 14.96
C GLY A 183 12.34 -11.15 13.50
N ASN A 184 13.25 -10.92 12.54
CA ASN A 184 12.98 -11.01 11.10
C ASN A 184 11.80 -10.14 10.65
N LYS A 185 11.72 -8.93 11.21
CA LYS A 185 10.69 -7.96 10.86
C LYS A 185 11.29 -6.74 10.20
N ALA A 186 10.48 -6.04 9.43
CA ALA A 186 10.86 -4.76 8.85
C ALA A 186 9.64 -3.84 8.72
N ASP A 187 9.84 -2.57 8.99
CA ASP A 187 8.89 -1.52 8.65
C ASP A 187 9.16 -1.03 7.23
N VAL A 188 8.11 -0.71 6.49
CA VAL A 188 8.18 0.01 5.20
C VAL A 188 7.32 1.25 5.26
N TRP A 189 7.87 2.36 4.79
CA TRP A 189 7.15 3.59 4.53
C TRP A 189 7.39 4.00 3.08
N HIS A 190 6.39 4.58 2.43
CA HIS A 190 6.55 5.23 1.14
C HIS A 190 5.47 6.30 0.96
N ASP A 191 5.67 7.23 0.02
CA ASP A 191 4.83 8.44 -0.17
C ASP A 191 3.32 8.17 -0.28
N TRP A 192 2.91 6.95 -0.63
CA TRP A 192 1.52 6.59 -0.92
C TRP A 192 0.90 5.59 0.04
N LEU A 193 1.69 5.14 1.03
CA LEU A 193 1.19 4.21 2.03
C LEU A 193 0.33 4.93 3.06
N SER A 194 0.73 6.18 3.36
CA SER A 194 0.13 7.02 4.39
C SER A 194 0.07 6.27 5.72
N GLY A 195 1.22 6.23 6.39
CA GLY A 195 1.52 5.40 7.54
C GLY A 195 2.67 4.42 7.28
N VAL A 196 2.85 3.43 8.15
CA VAL A 196 3.97 2.46 8.10
C VAL A 196 3.42 1.04 8.02
N GLY A 197 3.87 0.27 7.04
CA GLY A 197 3.55 -1.16 6.92
C GLY A 197 4.59 -2.00 7.65
N GLU A 198 4.20 -3.14 8.20
CA GLU A 198 5.11 -4.07 8.89
C GLU A 198 5.14 -5.41 8.16
N ALA A 199 6.34 -5.87 7.83
CA ALA A 199 6.59 -7.19 7.25
C ALA A 199 7.18 -8.14 8.28
N THR A 200 6.80 -9.41 8.17
CA THR A 200 7.49 -10.55 8.79
C THR A 200 8.12 -11.37 7.67
N LEU A 201 9.40 -11.68 7.82
CA LEU A 201 10.23 -12.32 6.81
C LEU A 201 10.75 -13.67 7.32
N ASP A 202 11.13 -14.54 6.40
CA ASP A 202 11.92 -15.73 6.75
C ASP A 202 13.41 -15.38 6.93
N SER A 203 14.22 -16.39 7.26
CA SER A 203 15.69 -16.25 7.42
C SER A 203 16.41 -15.86 6.13
N SER A 204 15.76 -16.01 4.97
CA SER A 204 16.27 -15.64 3.64
C SER A 204 15.68 -14.29 3.16
N HIS A 205 15.06 -13.54 4.08
CA HIS A 205 14.42 -12.25 3.85
C HIS A 205 13.26 -12.31 2.84
N ARG A 206 12.64 -13.49 2.66
CA ARG A 206 11.42 -13.65 1.86
C ARG A 206 10.21 -13.21 2.67
N LEU A 207 9.27 -12.55 2.03
CA LEU A 207 8.07 -12.03 2.68
C LEU A 207 7.14 -13.18 3.04
N LEU A 208 6.83 -13.33 4.33
CA LEU A 208 5.87 -14.31 4.84
C LEU A 208 4.51 -13.68 5.12
N ARG A 209 4.54 -12.53 5.81
CA ARG A 209 3.35 -11.74 6.12
C ARG A 209 3.64 -10.26 6.01
N TYR A 210 2.61 -9.50 5.69
CA TYR A 210 2.62 -8.05 5.79
C TYR A 210 1.32 -7.57 6.42
N THR A 211 1.41 -6.57 7.30
CA THR A 211 0.24 -5.88 7.84
C THR A 211 0.34 -4.38 7.60
N GLY A 212 -0.73 -3.84 7.01
CA GLY A 212 -0.97 -2.42 6.84
C GLY A 212 -1.81 -1.84 7.98
N ALA A 213 -1.86 -2.47 9.16
CA ALA A 213 -2.64 -1.99 10.30
C ALA A 213 -2.29 -0.55 10.69
N ARG A 214 -1.03 -0.13 10.50
CA ARG A 214 -0.54 1.24 10.73
C ARG A 214 -0.57 2.13 9.47
N THR A 215 -1.31 1.75 8.44
CA THR A 215 -1.43 2.48 7.16
C THR A 215 -2.88 2.83 6.82
N THR A 216 -3.10 3.65 5.81
CA THR A 216 -4.46 3.85 5.26
C THR A 216 -5.03 2.62 4.58
N TYR A 217 -4.18 1.68 4.14
CA TYR A 217 -4.61 0.51 3.38
C TYR A 217 -5.30 -0.52 4.28
N LYS A 218 -4.82 -0.68 5.54
CA LYS A 218 -5.42 -1.58 6.56
C LYS A 218 -5.57 -3.04 6.09
N VAL A 219 -4.67 -3.47 5.22
CA VAL A 219 -4.65 -4.79 4.60
C VAL A 219 -3.79 -5.76 5.39
N ASP A 220 -4.11 -7.04 5.30
CA ASP A 220 -3.26 -8.13 5.75
C ASP A 220 -2.90 -9.03 4.57
N VAL A 221 -1.64 -9.42 4.49
CA VAL A 221 -1.09 -10.18 3.37
C VAL A 221 -0.44 -11.44 3.91
N THR A 222 -0.70 -12.54 3.23
CA THR A 222 -0.12 -13.84 3.56
C THR A 222 0.50 -14.47 2.32
N ARG A 223 1.74 -14.97 2.47
CA ARG A 223 2.39 -15.81 1.47
C ARG A 223 1.66 -17.15 1.37
N ILE A 224 1.41 -17.62 0.16
CA ILE A 224 0.87 -18.95 -0.13
C ILE A 224 1.90 -19.77 -0.91
N SER A 225 1.94 -21.08 -0.70
CA SER A 225 2.79 -22.01 -1.46
C SER A 225 2.05 -22.64 -2.64
N GLU A 226 0.72 -22.70 -2.57
CA GLU A 226 -0.12 -23.25 -3.64
C GLU A 226 -0.57 -22.11 -4.57
N PRO A 227 -0.35 -22.22 -5.90
CA PRO A 227 -0.81 -21.22 -6.85
C PRO A 227 -2.33 -21.07 -6.84
N ALA A 228 -2.80 -19.83 -6.79
CA ALA A 228 -4.22 -19.50 -6.92
C ALA A 228 -4.67 -19.50 -8.39
N ASN A 229 -5.97 -19.67 -8.64
CA ASN A 229 -6.53 -19.51 -10.00
C ASN A 229 -6.77 -18.02 -10.30
N ILE A 230 -5.71 -17.31 -10.70
CA ILE A 230 -5.71 -15.85 -10.96
C ILE A 230 -6.77 -15.47 -12.00
N GLN A 231 -6.94 -16.28 -13.06
CA GLN A 231 -7.91 -16.01 -14.12
C GLN A 231 -9.35 -16.06 -13.61
N ALA A 232 -9.71 -17.11 -12.86
CA ALA A 232 -11.05 -17.26 -12.31
C ALA A 232 -11.38 -16.14 -11.30
N ILE A 233 -10.43 -15.79 -10.42
CA ILE A 233 -10.59 -14.70 -9.45
C ILE A 233 -10.75 -13.36 -10.17
N GLY A 234 -9.95 -13.12 -11.21
CA GLY A 234 -10.05 -11.91 -12.01
C GLY A 234 -11.37 -11.78 -12.78
N ALA A 235 -11.88 -12.89 -13.33
CA ALA A 235 -13.20 -12.90 -13.96
C ALA A 235 -14.30 -12.58 -12.94
N GLN A 236 -14.24 -13.19 -11.74
CA GLN A 236 -15.18 -12.89 -10.66
C GLN A 236 -15.15 -11.40 -10.26
N PHE A 237 -13.96 -10.84 -10.09
CA PHE A 237 -13.80 -9.41 -9.80
C PHE A 237 -14.39 -8.53 -10.90
N ALA A 238 -14.10 -8.83 -12.17
CA ALA A 238 -14.60 -8.06 -13.31
C ALA A 238 -16.13 -8.14 -13.45
N THR A 239 -16.74 -9.30 -13.18
CA THR A 239 -18.19 -9.46 -13.13
C THR A 239 -18.81 -8.61 -12.02
N LEU A 240 -18.21 -8.60 -10.83
CA LEU A 240 -18.68 -7.79 -9.70
C LEU A 240 -18.54 -6.29 -9.99
N GLU A 241 -17.44 -5.86 -10.60
CA GLU A 241 -17.24 -4.46 -10.99
C GLU A 241 -18.22 -4.03 -12.08
N THR A 242 -18.48 -4.86 -13.08
CA THR A 242 -19.50 -4.57 -14.10
C THR A 242 -20.89 -4.42 -13.48
N LYS A 243 -21.23 -5.28 -12.51
CA LYS A 243 -22.53 -5.26 -11.84
C LYS A 243 -22.71 -4.05 -10.92
N ASN A 244 -21.69 -3.70 -10.15
CA ASN A 244 -21.78 -2.72 -9.07
C ASN A 244 -21.16 -1.36 -9.42
N GLY A 245 -20.52 -1.26 -10.58
CA GLY A 245 -19.62 -0.16 -10.92
C GLY A 245 -18.29 -0.24 -10.16
N VAL A 246 -17.39 0.68 -10.51
CA VAL A 246 -16.15 0.91 -9.76
C VAL A 246 -16.52 1.53 -8.42
N SER A 247 -16.43 0.74 -7.36
CA SER A 247 -16.75 1.22 -6.01
C SER A 247 -15.47 1.45 -5.20
N GLN A 248 -15.35 2.65 -4.65
CA GLN A 248 -14.38 2.87 -3.59
C GLN A 248 -14.76 1.99 -2.40
N LEU A 249 -13.79 1.22 -1.89
CA LEU A 249 -14.02 0.28 -0.78
C LEU A 249 -14.60 0.95 0.48
N SER A 250 -14.39 2.26 0.63
CA SER A 250 -15.05 3.12 1.61
C SER A 250 -15.64 4.33 0.90
N VAL A 251 -16.96 4.34 0.74
CA VAL A 251 -17.71 5.41 0.06
C VAL A 251 -17.80 6.66 0.93
N ARG A 252 -17.93 7.84 0.31
CA ARG A 252 -18.23 9.08 1.03
C ARG A 252 -19.72 9.18 1.34
N ASP A 253 -20.05 9.89 2.40
CA ASP A 253 -21.42 10.23 2.78
C ASP A 253 -21.44 11.55 3.54
N THR A 254 -22.63 12.14 3.62
CA THR A 254 -22.84 13.42 4.28
C THR A 254 -24.02 13.36 5.24
N THR A 255 -23.84 13.88 6.45
CA THR A 255 -24.98 14.20 7.33
C THR A 255 -25.15 15.72 7.42
N ARG A 256 -26.39 16.17 7.59
CA ARG A 256 -26.72 17.58 7.79
C ARG A 256 -27.68 17.69 8.96
N ALA A 257 -27.37 18.62 9.86
CA ALA A 257 -28.19 18.95 11.00
C ALA A 257 -28.41 20.46 11.07
N ARG A 258 -29.47 20.85 11.78
CA ARG A 258 -29.71 22.24 12.16
C ARG A 258 -29.55 22.39 13.66
N ILE A 259 -28.68 23.30 14.10
CA ILE A 259 -28.45 23.60 15.52
C ILE A 259 -28.90 25.04 15.74
N GLY A 260 -30.13 25.22 16.22
CA GLY A 260 -30.78 26.54 16.22
C GLY A 260 -30.85 27.12 14.80
N PRO A 261 -30.28 28.32 14.54
CA PRO A 261 -30.20 28.89 13.19
C PRO A 261 -29.03 28.35 12.35
N ALA A 262 -28.08 27.65 12.97
CA ALA A 262 -26.87 27.17 12.30
C ALA A 262 -27.17 25.93 11.45
N THR A 263 -26.63 25.89 10.23
CA THR A 263 -26.52 24.66 9.44
C THR A 263 -25.18 24.01 9.75
N PHE A 264 -25.21 22.73 10.10
CA PHE A 264 -24.05 21.90 10.34
C PHE A 264 -24.04 20.76 9.31
N ALA A 265 -22.97 20.64 8.55
CA ALA A 265 -22.81 19.58 7.55
C ALA A 265 -21.51 18.82 7.80
N VAL A 266 -21.57 17.50 7.80
CA VAL A 266 -20.40 16.62 7.92
C VAL A 266 -20.26 15.84 6.62
N ASP A 267 -19.03 15.72 6.12
CA ASP A 267 -18.64 14.92 4.96
C ASP A 267 -17.55 13.95 5.39
N TYR A 268 -17.81 12.65 5.27
CA TYR A 268 -16.98 11.60 5.86
C TYR A 268 -16.91 10.35 5.00
N GLY A 269 -15.81 9.59 5.15
CA GLY A 269 -15.70 8.26 4.55
C GLY A 269 -16.34 7.20 5.45
N ARG A 270 -17.07 6.26 4.87
CA ARG A 270 -17.75 5.15 5.56
C ARG A 270 -16.99 3.83 5.42
N PRO A 271 -16.00 3.54 6.28
CA PRO A 271 -15.40 2.22 6.31
C PRO A 271 -16.41 1.15 6.73
N LEU A 272 -16.16 -0.07 6.27
CA LEU A 272 -16.83 -1.29 6.73
C LEU A 272 -15.90 -2.06 7.68
N ALA A 273 -16.44 -2.66 8.73
CA ALA A 273 -15.66 -3.48 9.66
C ALA A 273 -15.11 -4.73 8.96
N ARG A 274 -15.92 -5.37 8.10
CA ARG A 274 -15.52 -6.55 7.30
C ARG A 274 -14.98 -7.68 8.16
N GLY A 275 -15.64 -7.92 9.29
CA GLY A 275 -15.26 -8.95 10.26
C GLY A 275 -14.00 -8.65 11.08
N ARG A 276 -13.41 -7.45 10.96
CA ARG A 276 -12.21 -7.07 11.73
C ARG A 276 -12.57 -6.55 13.11
N LYS A 277 -11.68 -6.79 14.08
CA LYS A 277 -11.66 -6.06 15.35
C LYS A 277 -11.40 -4.58 15.07
N LEU A 278 -12.36 -3.72 15.42
CA LEU A 278 -12.28 -2.28 15.19
C LEU A 278 -11.35 -1.59 16.19
N LEU A 279 -11.83 -1.38 17.41
CA LEU A 279 -11.06 -0.73 18.49
C LEU A 279 -9.98 -1.66 19.04
N GLY A 280 -8.76 -1.13 19.23
CA GLY A 280 -7.58 -1.94 19.57
C GLY A 280 -7.15 -2.90 18.46
N GLY A 281 -7.66 -2.71 17.24
CA GLY A 281 -7.31 -3.47 16.04
C GLY A 281 -7.05 -2.50 14.88
N VAL A 282 -8.02 -2.35 13.97
CA VAL A 282 -7.93 -1.42 12.83
C VAL A 282 -7.81 0.04 13.27
N VAL A 283 -8.47 0.38 14.38
CA VAL A 283 -8.39 1.68 15.06
C VAL A 283 -7.64 1.44 16.38
N PRO A 284 -6.34 1.80 16.45
CA PRO A 284 -5.57 1.63 17.67
C PRO A 284 -6.13 2.51 18.81
N PHE A 285 -6.06 2.01 20.04
CA PHE A 285 -6.33 2.82 21.21
C PHE A 285 -5.22 3.84 21.44
N ASP A 286 -5.58 5.01 21.96
CA ASP A 286 -4.67 6.09 22.35
C ASP A 286 -3.88 6.70 21.17
N TYR A 287 -4.35 6.45 19.93
CA TYR A 287 -3.87 7.11 18.72
C TYR A 287 -5.00 7.90 18.06
N VAL A 288 -4.61 9.01 17.43
CA VAL A 288 -5.52 9.85 16.65
C VAL A 288 -6.05 9.08 15.45
N TRP A 289 -7.37 9.03 15.33
CA TRP A 289 -8.09 8.46 14.22
C TRP A 289 -8.91 9.54 13.52
N ARG A 290 -8.84 9.59 12.19
CA ARG A 290 -9.63 10.48 11.32
C ARG A 290 -11.15 10.32 11.37
N THR A 291 -11.65 9.45 12.25
CA THR A 291 -13.08 9.18 12.44
C THR A 291 -13.79 8.90 11.10
N GLY A 292 -13.23 7.97 10.32
CA GLY A 292 -13.66 7.68 8.95
C GLY A 292 -12.57 6.99 8.11
N ALA A 293 -12.68 7.10 6.78
CA ALA A 293 -11.76 6.51 5.80
C ALA A 293 -11.36 7.51 4.69
N ASN A 294 -10.18 7.32 4.10
CA ASN A 294 -9.61 8.16 3.04
C ASN A 294 -9.29 9.59 3.53
N ALA A 295 -9.88 10.64 2.94
CA ALA A 295 -9.75 12.00 3.42
C ALA A 295 -10.31 12.17 4.84
N ALA A 296 -9.78 13.13 5.60
CA ALA A 296 -10.26 13.43 6.95
C ALA A 296 -11.76 13.75 6.95
N THR A 297 -12.46 13.36 8.02
CA THR A 297 -13.86 13.75 8.21
C THR A 297 -13.94 15.25 8.39
N GLN A 298 -14.65 15.93 7.48
CA GLN A 298 -14.79 17.37 7.48
C GLN A 298 -16.16 17.75 7.97
N PHE A 299 -16.26 18.87 8.68
CA PHE A 299 -17.55 19.49 8.94
C PHE A 299 -17.50 20.99 8.69
N ARG A 300 -18.66 21.55 8.36
CA ARG A 300 -18.85 22.99 8.18
C ARG A 300 -20.03 23.46 9.03
N THR A 301 -19.83 24.57 9.73
CA THR A 301 -20.90 25.28 10.44
C THR A 301 -21.09 26.69 9.87
N SER A 302 -22.34 27.12 9.71
CA SER A 302 -22.68 28.44 9.16
C SER A 302 -22.75 29.55 10.21
N ALA A 303 -22.78 29.20 11.49
CA ALA A 303 -22.85 30.13 12.62
C ALA A 303 -21.99 29.60 13.78
N PRO A 304 -21.69 30.41 14.82
CA PRO A 304 -21.02 29.90 16.01
C PRO A 304 -21.84 28.78 16.65
N ILE A 305 -21.18 27.67 16.98
CA ILE A 305 -21.79 26.54 17.70
C ILE A 305 -20.92 26.13 18.89
N THR A 306 -21.48 25.30 19.77
CA THR A 306 -20.71 24.58 20.78
C THR A 306 -20.76 23.09 20.46
N LEU A 307 -19.61 22.46 20.27
CA LEU A 307 -19.48 21.03 19.96
C LEU A 307 -18.71 20.34 21.08
N ALA A 308 -19.36 19.47 21.85
CA ALA A 308 -18.78 18.82 23.03
C ALA A 308 -18.13 19.82 24.03
N GLY A 309 -18.72 21.00 24.20
CA GLY A 309 -18.18 22.07 25.05
C GLY A 309 -17.12 22.97 24.38
N ILE A 310 -16.68 22.64 23.16
CA ILE A 310 -15.74 23.45 22.39
C ILE A 310 -16.52 24.54 21.63
N ALA A 311 -16.16 25.81 21.83
CA ALA A 311 -16.70 26.91 21.04
C ALA A 311 -16.11 26.87 19.63
N VAL A 312 -16.95 26.69 18.61
CA VAL A 312 -16.54 26.58 17.20
C VAL A 312 -17.13 27.73 16.39
N PRO A 313 -16.30 28.69 15.96
CA PRO A 313 -16.72 29.76 15.05
C PRO A 313 -17.23 29.22 13.69
N PRO A 314 -18.00 30.02 12.93
CA PRO A 314 -18.39 29.66 11.56
C PRO A 314 -17.17 29.32 10.71
N GLY A 315 -17.23 28.23 9.96
CA GLY A 315 -16.08 27.77 9.17
C GLY A 315 -16.12 26.29 8.84
N THR A 316 -15.04 25.82 8.22
CA THR A 316 -14.80 24.41 7.89
C THR A 316 -13.67 23.89 8.76
N TYR A 317 -13.85 22.71 9.33
CA TYR A 317 -12.94 22.06 10.25
C TYR A 317 -12.86 20.57 9.93
N THR A 318 -11.91 19.88 10.56
CA THR A 318 -11.86 18.42 10.56
C THR A 318 -12.14 17.85 11.94
N LEU A 319 -12.71 16.65 11.94
CA LEU A 319 -13.08 15.88 13.12
C LEU A 319 -12.16 14.68 13.24
N TRP A 320 -11.58 14.52 14.43
CA TRP A 320 -10.76 13.37 14.78
C TRP A 320 -11.21 12.80 16.12
N THR A 321 -10.87 11.55 16.38
CA THR A 321 -11.17 10.88 17.64
C THR A 321 -9.97 10.10 18.16
N ILE A 322 -9.84 10.02 19.49
CA ILE A 322 -8.89 9.14 20.18
C ILE A 322 -9.68 8.17 21.05
N PRO A 323 -9.94 6.93 20.59
CA PRO A 323 -10.48 5.89 21.45
C PRO A 323 -9.49 5.55 22.56
N ARG A 324 -9.95 5.40 23.80
CA ARG A 324 -9.08 5.12 24.95
C ARG A 324 -9.12 3.66 25.34
N GLU A 325 -7.97 3.07 25.65
CA GLU A 325 -7.91 1.65 26.06
C GLU A 325 -8.71 1.40 27.34
N LYS A 326 -8.69 2.36 28.28
CA LYS A 326 -9.44 2.30 29.55
C LYS A 326 -10.93 2.62 29.41
N GLY A 327 -11.43 2.80 28.18
CA GLY A 327 -12.81 3.16 27.89
C GLY A 327 -13.01 4.66 27.63
N GLY A 328 -14.05 4.97 26.85
CA GLY A 328 -14.32 6.32 26.35
C GLY A 328 -13.57 6.67 25.07
N ALA A 329 -13.83 7.87 24.56
CA ALA A 329 -13.12 8.45 23.43
C ALA A 329 -13.07 9.97 23.58
N ASP A 330 -11.99 10.59 23.09
CA ASP A 330 -11.92 12.05 22.97
C ASP A 330 -12.25 12.47 21.54
N LEU A 331 -13.01 13.55 21.42
CA LEU A 331 -13.25 14.30 20.19
C LEU A 331 -12.19 15.38 20.05
N ILE A 332 -11.67 15.55 18.83
CA ILE A 332 -10.79 16.66 18.47
C ILE A 332 -11.43 17.44 17.32
N VAL A 333 -11.49 18.76 17.47
CA VAL A 333 -11.81 19.68 16.39
C VAL A 333 -10.51 20.33 15.93
N ASN A 334 -10.16 20.13 14.65
CA ASN A 334 -8.91 20.65 14.09
C ASN A 334 -9.19 21.66 12.97
N LYS A 335 -8.39 22.73 12.90
CA LYS A 335 -8.54 23.85 11.96
C LYS A 335 -8.06 23.54 10.53
N GLN A 336 -7.38 22.42 10.31
CA GLN A 336 -7.04 21.94 8.97
C GLN A 336 -8.31 21.48 8.24
N SER A 337 -8.31 21.67 6.92
CA SER A 337 -9.36 21.22 6.00
C SER A 337 -8.76 20.68 4.71
N GLY A 338 -9.45 19.79 4.03
CA GLY A 338 -9.05 19.25 2.72
C GLY A 338 -7.87 18.27 2.74
N GLN A 339 -7.33 17.94 3.92
CA GLN A 339 -6.17 17.07 4.05
C GLN A 339 -6.51 15.58 3.88
N TRP A 340 -5.52 14.80 3.43
CA TRP A 340 -5.62 13.35 3.44
C TRP A 340 -5.64 12.85 4.89
N GLY A 341 -6.36 11.75 5.15
CA GLY A 341 -6.78 11.40 6.51
C GLY A 341 -5.70 10.92 7.47
N THR A 342 -4.40 11.04 7.15
CA THR A 342 -3.31 10.86 8.13
C THR A 342 -2.52 12.14 8.39
N ASP A 343 -2.79 13.21 7.65
CA ASP A 343 -1.99 14.44 7.66
C ASP A 343 -2.48 15.37 8.78
N TYR A 344 -2.55 14.80 9.99
CA TYR A 344 -3.00 15.47 11.20
C TYR A 344 -1.86 16.25 11.85
N ASP A 345 -2.09 17.54 12.09
CA ASP A 345 -1.20 18.45 12.80
C ASP A 345 -1.90 18.91 14.09
N GLY A 346 -1.50 18.33 15.22
CA GLY A 346 -2.07 18.66 16.53
C GLY A 346 -1.86 20.11 16.95
N ALA A 347 -0.90 20.85 16.37
CA ALA A 347 -0.74 22.28 16.63
C ALA A 347 -1.90 23.12 16.08
N ARG A 348 -2.74 22.52 15.22
CA ARG A 348 -3.94 23.13 14.64
C ARG A 348 -5.24 22.75 15.33
N ASP A 349 -5.17 22.04 16.45
CA ASP A 349 -6.36 21.74 17.24
C ASP A 349 -7.01 23.03 17.74
N LEU A 350 -8.31 23.15 17.50
CA LEU A 350 -9.16 24.15 18.14
C LEU A 350 -9.50 23.73 19.56
N GLY A 351 -9.67 22.43 19.79
CA GLY A 351 -9.92 21.89 21.13
C GLY A 351 -10.11 20.38 21.11
N THR A 352 -10.00 19.79 22.30
CA THR A 352 -10.23 18.38 22.57
C THR A 352 -11.24 18.27 23.72
N ALA A 353 -12.20 17.35 23.61
CA ALA A 353 -13.20 17.13 24.64
C ALA A 353 -13.59 15.65 24.73
N PRO A 354 -13.92 15.14 25.93
CA PRO A 354 -14.40 13.77 26.08
C PRO A 354 -15.76 13.60 25.38
N MET A 355 -15.94 12.49 24.67
CA MET A 355 -17.21 12.09 24.08
C MET A 355 -18.04 11.29 25.08
N GLN A 356 -19.36 11.41 24.97
CA GLN A 356 -20.26 10.40 25.52
C GLN A 356 -20.14 9.14 24.67
N THR A 357 -19.97 7.99 25.31
CA THR A 357 -19.82 6.70 24.64
C THR A 357 -20.78 5.68 25.21
N GLU A 358 -21.42 4.92 24.33
CA GLU A 358 -22.26 3.78 24.68
C GLU A 358 -21.83 2.56 23.87
N THR A 359 -22.08 1.36 24.41
CA THR A 359 -21.86 0.12 23.68
C THR A 359 -23.17 -0.27 22.98
N PRO A 360 -23.20 -0.33 21.64
CA PRO A 360 -24.38 -0.76 20.91
C PRO A 360 -24.77 -2.20 21.28
N SER A 361 -26.07 -2.49 21.28
CA SER A 361 -26.59 -3.85 21.52
C SER A 361 -26.29 -4.83 20.38
N ALA A 362 -26.00 -4.32 19.18
CA ALA A 362 -25.62 -5.10 18.01
C ALA A 362 -24.40 -4.47 17.29
N PRO A 363 -23.54 -5.29 16.65
CA PRO A 363 -22.42 -4.77 15.87
C PRO A 363 -22.88 -3.87 14.73
N VAL A 364 -22.24 -2.72 14.58
CA VAL A 364 -22.43 -1.79 13.46
C VAL A 364 -21.30 -2.02 12.44
N ASP A 365 -21.59 -2.68 11.32
CA ASP A 365 -20.56 -2.99 10.31
C ASP A 365 -20.14 -1.76 9.51
N ARG A 366 -21.09 -0.91 9.11
CA ARG A 366 -20.83 0.29 8.33
C ARG A 366 -20.79 1.52 9.23
N PHE A 367 -19.66 2.24 9.21
CA PHE A 367 -19.54 3.48 9.96
C PHE A 367 -20.57 4.54 9.52
N THR A 368 -21.14 5.23 10.51
CA THR A 368 -22.18 6.25 10.36
C THR A 368 -21.90 7.41 11.31
N ILE A 369 -22.17 8.62 10.81
CA ILE A 369 -22.36 9.84 11.62
C ILE A 369 -23.78 10.30 11.29
N SER A 370 -24.62 10.45 12.31
CA SER A 370 -26.03 10.79 12.19
C SER A 370 -26.35 12.07 12.92
#